data_AF-A0A940EL56-F1
#
_entry.id   AF-A0A940EL56-F1
#
_cell.length_a   1.000
_cell.length_b   1.000
_cell.length_c   1.000
_cell.angle_alpha   90.00
_cell.angle_beta   90.00
_cell.angle_gamma   90.00
#
_symmetry.space_group_name_H-M   'P 1'
#
loop_
_entity.id
_entity.type
_entity.pdbx_description
1 polymer ?
#
loop_
_entity_poly.entity_id
_entity_poly.type
_entity_poly.pdbx_seq_one_letter_code
_entity_poly.pdbx_strand_id
1 'polypeptide(L)' 'MKASLAFLLAAAALTGCVAVPYDAGPPPRAHYDRPPPPPPRAMRDDDRDGVPNRYDRRPDNPYRY' A
#
# COMPACT_ATOMS: atom_id res chain seq x y z
N MET A 1 -30.22 -15.78 48.41
CA MET A 1 -30.48 -16.68 47.26
C MET A 1 -31.16 -15.93 46.10
N LYS A 2 -32.31 -15.26 46.30
CA LYS A 2 -33.03 -14.53 45.24
C LYS A 2 -32.24 -13.34 44.66
N ALA A 3 -31.59 -12.56 45.52
CA ALA A 3 -30.78 -11.41 45.12
C ALA A 3 -29.54 -11.80 44.29
N SER A 4 -28.98 -12.97 44.57
CA SER A 4 -27.82 -13.53 43.86
C SER A 4 -28.16 -13.87 42.41
N LEU A 5 -29.35 -14.45 42.18
CA LEU A 5 -29.84 -14.77 40.85
C LEU A 5 -30.07 -13.49 40.02
N ALA A 6 -30.64 -12.45 40.63
CA ALA A 6 -30.87 -11.16 39.98
C ALA A 6 -29.55 -10.47 39.58
N PHE A 7 -28.52 -10.58 40.42
CA PHE A 7 -27.22 -9.99 40.14
C PHE A 7 -26.48 -10.68 38.99
N LEU A 8 -26.57 -12.02 38.91
CA LEU A 8 -25.95 -12.80 37.83
C LEU A 8 -26.63 -12.55 36.48
N LEU A 9 -27.96 -12.42 36.46
CA LEU A 9 -28.72 -12.08 35.25
C LEU A 9 -28.40 -10.67 34.75
N ALA A 10 -28.26 -9.71 35.67
CA ALA A 10 -27.85 -8.34 35.33
C ALA A 10 -26.43 -8.29 34.76
N ALA A 11 -25.49 -9.04 35.34
CA ALA A 11 -24.10 -9.08 34.87
C ALA A 11 -23.99 -9.71 33.47
N ALA A 12 -24.73 -10.79 33.20
CA ALA A 12 -24.71 -11.47 31.89
C ALA A 12 -25.34 -10.63 30.77
N ALA A 13 -26.28 -9.72 31.09
CA ALA A 13 -26.84 -8.78 30.11
C ALA A 13 -25.88 -7.63 29.75
N LEU A 14 -24.89 -7.35 30.61
CA LEU A 14 -23.90 -6.28 30.43
C LEU A 14 -22.64 -6.74 29.70
N THR A 15 -22.40 -8.05 29.59
CA THR A 15 -21.32 -8.62 28.77
C THR A 15 -21.75 -8.62 27.30
N GLY A 16 -21.80 -7.43 26.72
CA GLY A 16 -22.22 -7.19 25.35
C GLY A 16 -21.27 -7.80 24.31
N CYS A 17 -21.86 -8.22 23.20
CA CYS A 17 -21.17 -8.69 22.00
C CYS A 17 -20.21 -7.61 21.48
N VAL A 18 -18.91 -7.90 21.45
CA VAL A 18 -17.94 -7.05 20.74
C VAL A 18 -18.11 -7.32 19.25
N ALA A 19 -18.83 -6.44 18.57
CA ALA A 19 -18.86 -6.43 17.11
C ALA A 19 -17.55 -5.83 16.60
N VAL A 20 -16.72 -6.66 15.98
CA VAL A 20 -15.61 -6.17 15.14
C VAL A 20 -16.24 -5.63 13.86
N PRO A 21 -16.01 -4.36 13.47
CA PRO A 21 -16.55 -3.83 12.22
C PRO A 21 -16.00 -4.65 11.06
N TYR A 22 -16.88 -5.37 10.35
CA TYR A 22 -16.54 -6.13 9.15
C TYR A 22 -16.11 -5.21 7.99
N ASP A 23 -16.39 -3.91 8.11
CA ASP A 23 -16.02 -2.85 7.17
C ASP A 23 -14.71 -2.13 7.53
N ALA A 24 -13.86 -2.73 8.38
CA ALA A 24 -12.47 -2.30 8.49
C ALA A 24 -11.78 -2.63 7.16
N GLY A 25 -11.98 -1.74 6.17
CA GLY A 25 -11.37 -1.83 4.86
C GLY A 25 -9.85 -1.99 4.94
N PRO A 26 -9.21 -2.35 3.83
CA PRO A 26 -7.78 -2.64 3.81
C PRO A 26 -6.98 -1.53 4.50
N PRO A 27 -5.90 -1.88 5.24
CA PRO A 27 -5.10 -0.93 6.02
C PRO A 27 -4.64 0.26 5.16
N PRO A 28 -4.37 1.43 5.79
CA PRO A 28 -4.14 2.67 5.07
C PRO A 28 -3.01 2.54 4.05
N ARG A 29 -3.41 2.61 2.78
CA ARG A 29 -2.78 3.04 1.51
C ARG A 29 -1.30 3.44 1.43
N ALA A 30 -0.40 2.96 2.29
CA ALA A 30 1.04 3.26 2.21
C ALA A 30 1.66 2.86 0.84
N HIS A 31 0.99 1.99 0.08
CA HIS A 31 1.39 1.59 -1.27
C HIS A 31 0.92 2.53 -2.39
N TYR A 32 -0.13 3.34 -2.19
CA TYR A 32 -0.63 4.27 -3.22
C TYR A 32 -0.02 5.65 -3.11
N ASP A 33 0.46 6.05 -1.93
CA ASP A 33 1.12 7.33 -1.73
C ASP A 33 2.59 7.33 -2.20
N ARG A 34 3.14 6.15 -2.53
CA ARG A 34 4.48 6.04 -3.08
C ARG A 34 4.43 6.31 -4.58
N PRO A 35 5.19 7.29 -5.10
CA PRO A 35 5.31 7.46 -6.54
C PRO A 35 5.84 6.18 -7.18
N PRO A 36 5.41 5.85 -8.42
CA PRO A 36 5.91 4.69 -9.12
C PRO A 36 7.45 4.75 -9.21
N PRO A 37 8.14 3.59 -9.18
CA PRO A 37 9.58 3.59 -9.35
C PRO A 37 9.95 4.25 -10.69
N PRO A 38 11.11 4.94 -10.75
CA PRO A 38 11.56 5.53 -12.00
C PRO A 38 11.71 4.46 -13.09
N PRO A 39 11.56 4.84 -14.37
CA PRO A 39 11.73 3.90 -15.46
C PRO A 39 13.15 3.27 -15.42
N PRO A 40 13.31 2.03 -15.89
CA PRO A 40 14.62 1.39 -15.99
C PRO A 40 15.61 2.26 -16.75
N ARG A 41 16.89 2.27 -16.36
CA ARG A 41 17.94 3.07 -17.03
C ARG A 41 18.02 2.81 -18.54
N ALA A 42 17.72 1.58 -18.98
CA ALA A 42 17.67 1.23 -20.39
C ALA A 42 16.57 1.95 -21.18
N MET A 43 15.51 2.44 -20.54
CA MET A 43 14.45 3.21 -21.21
C MET A 43 14.73 4.71 -21.24
N ARG A 44 15.75 5.17 -20.50
CA ARG A 44 16.17 6.57 -20.49
C ARG A 44 17.09 6.83 -21.68
N ASP A 45 17.09 8.07 -22.12
CA ASP A 45 18.07 8.63 -23.04
C ASP A 45 19.02 9.47 -22.16
N ASP A 46 20.22 8.95 -21.92
CA ASP A 46 21.16 9.50 -20.92
C ASP A 46 21.97 10.68 -21.46
N ASP A 47 22.35 10.62 -22.73
CA ASP A 47 23.17 11.60 -23.43
C ASP A 47 22.34 12.56 -24.30
N ARG A 48 21.03 12.33 -24.39
CA ARG A 48 20.03 13.19 -25.06
C ARG A 48 20.21 13.24 -26.57
N ASP A 49 20.65 12.13 -27.16
CA ASP A 49 20.83 11.99 -28.60
C ASP A 49 19.51 11.64 -29.34
N GLY A 50 18.43 11.40 -28.59
CA GLY A 50 17.10 11.07 -29.09
C GLY A 50 16.81 9.57 -29.19
N VAL A 51 17.74 8.70 -28.76
CA VAL A 51 17.60 7.24 -28.78
C VAL A 51 17.59 6.71 -27.34
N PRO A 52 16.52 6.01 -26.91
CA PRO A 52 16.56 5.33 -25.61
C PRO A 52 17.71 4.32 -25.54
N ASN A 53 18.42 4.27 -24.41
CA ASN A 53 19.60 3.42 -24.17
C ASN A 53 19.39 1.92 -24.52
N ARG A 54 18.14 1.42 -24.52
CA ARG A 54 17.81 0.03 -24.92
C ARG A 54 18.06 -0.23 -26.40
N TYR A 55 18.03 0.81 -27.22
CA TYR A 55 18.21 0.75 -28.67
C TYR A 55 19.54 1.34 -29.10
N ASP A 56 20.15 2.14 -28.22
CA ASP A 56 21.43 2.75 -28.48
C ASP A 56 22.57 1.76 -28.25
N ARG A 57 23.49 1.72 -29.21
CA ARG A 57 24.73 0.95 -29.13
C ARG A 57 25.83 1.70 -28.39
N ARG A 58 25.64 3.00 -28.14
CA ARG A 58 26.62 3.89 -27.51
C ARG A 58 25.96 4.82 -26.47
N PRO A 59 25.35 4.29 -25.40
CA PRO A 59 24.51 5.03 -24.43
C PRO A 59 25.19 6.16 -23.63
N ASP A 60 26.48 6.41 -23.88
CA ASP A 60 27.30 7.45 -23.27
C ASP A 60 27.91 8.39 -24.33
N ASN A 61 27.39 8.42 -25.56
CA ASN A 61 27.93 9.16 -26.68
C ASN A 61 26.85 10.01 -27.39
N PRO A 62 26.76 11.32 -27.06
CA PRO A 62 25.73 12.21 -27.60
C PRO A 62 25.88 12.50 -29.10
N TYR A 63 26.97 12.06 -29.72
CA TYR A 63 27.24 12.29 -31.14
C TYR A 63 26.88 11.05 -31.97
N ARG A 64 25.83 11.17 -32.78
CA ARG A 64 25.58 10.30 -33.92
C ARG A 64 26.51 10.67 -35.07
N TYR A 65 27.59 9.90 -35.25
CA TYR A 65 28.47 9.94 -36.41
C TYR A 65 27.99 8.99 -37.50
#